data_AF-A0A833HAU8-F1
#
_entry.id   AF-A0A833HAU8-F1
#
_cell.length_a   1.000
_cell.length_b   1.000
_cell.length_c   1.000
_cell.angle_alpha   90.00
_cell.angle_beta   90.00
_cell.angle_gamma   90.00
#
_symmetry.space_group_name_H-M   'P 1'
#
loop_
_entity.id
_entity.type
_entity.pdbx_description
1 polymer ?
#
loop_
_entity_poly.entity_id
_entity_poly.type
_entity_poly.pdbx_seq_one_letter_code
_entity_poly.pdbx_strand_id
1 'polypeptide(L)'
;MRILAVTAILAFFAAAAFAGAEQRLESESMCATIWQPVCAIREQQSRTFANACSAIAAGWQVSRAGTCDGGTGRRVSVCLGEECRQSNAFMPVPLR
;
A
#
# COMPACT_ATOMS: atom_id res chain seq x y z
N MET A 1 38.17 7.38 41.81
CA MET A 1 37.64 8.45 40.93
C MET A 1 37.70 8.12 39.44
N ARG A 2 38.82 7.62 38.88
CA ARG A 2 38.91 7.28 37.44
C ARG A 2 37.99 6.14 36.99
N ILE A 3 37.81 5.11 37.84
CA ILE A 3 36.96 3.94 37.56
C ILE A 3 35.47 4.33 37.50
N LEU A 4 35.01 5.21 38.39
CA LEU A 4 33.63 5.72 38.42
C LEU A 4 33.29 6.52 37.15
N ALA A 5 34.25 7.27 36.60
CA ALA A 5 34.07 7.99 35.35
C ALA A 5 33.93 7.05 34.14
N VAL A 6 34.73 5.98 34.08
CA VAL A 6 34.67 4.97 33.01
C VAL A 6 33.33 4.22 33.04
N THR A 7 32.86 3.81 34.22
CA THR A 7 31.57 3.12 34.34
C THR A 7 30.39 4.03 34.01
N ALA A 8 30.45 5.33 34.37
CA ALA A 8 29.42 6.30 34.01
C ALA A 8 29.37 6.57 32.49
N ILE A 9 30.53 6.68 31.84
CA ILE A 9 30.62 6.86 30.38
C ILE A 9 30.05 5.64 29.65
N LEU A 10 30.44 4.43 30.05
CA LEU A 10 29.93 3.19 29.45
C LEU A 10 28.41 3.02 29.62
N ALA A 11 27.88 3.37 30.80
CA ALA A 11 26.45 3.33 31.05
C ALA A 11 25.65 4.33 30.20
N PHE A 12 26.21 5.53 29.96
CA PHE A 12 25.58 6.56 29.12
C PHE A 12 25.52 6.15 27.65
N PHE A 13 26.61 5.60 27.10
CA PHE A 13 26.65 5.08 25.73
C PHE A 13 25.74 3.86 25.54
N ALA A 14 25.67 2.98 26.54
CA ALA A 14 24.74 1.84 26.54
C ALA A 14 23.28 2.33 26.50
N ALA A 15 22.89 3.27 27.37
CA ALA A 15 21.53 3.80 27.41
C ALA A 15 21.09 4.45 26.08
N ALA A 16 22.00 5.16 25.39
CA ALA A 16 21.72 5.76 24.08
C ALA A 16 21.53 4.72 22.96
N ALA A 17 22.15 3.53 23.07
CA ALA A 17 22.00 2.45 22.10
C ALA A 17 20.70 1.64 22.28
N PHE A 18 20.13 1.61 23.49
CA PHE A 18 18.85 0.93 23.77
C PHE A 18 17.62 1.83 23.55
N ALA A 19 17.80 3.14 23.34
CA ALA A 19 16.75 4.07 22.93
C ALA A 19 16.46 4.00 21.40
N GLY A 20 16.59 2.81 20.82
CA GLY A 20 16.45 2.58 19.37
C GLY A 20 15.08 2.09 18.93
N ALA A 21 14.01 2.25 19.72
CA ALA A 21 12.70 1.71 19.37
C ALA A 21 11.52 2.49 19.95
N GLU A 22 11.40 3.79 19.64
CA GLU A 22 10.10 4.46 19.64
C GLU A 22 10.11 5.63 18.63
N GLN A 23 9.90 5.30 17.36
CA GLN A 23 9.24 6.24 16.44
C GLN A 23 8.01 5.56 15.88
N ARG A 24 6.96 5.53 16.70
CA ARG A 24 5.59 5.24 16.27
C ARG A 24 4.68 6.31 16.85
N LEU A 25 4.87 7.56 16.43
CA LEU A 25 3.84 8.57 16.59
C LEU A 25 3.69 9.23 15.23
N GLU A 26 2.89 8.55 14.43
CA GLU A 26 1.56 9.06 14.10
C GLU A 26 1.76 10.02 12.93
N SER A 27 2.13 9.46 11.77
CA SER A 27 1.59 10.05 10.56
C SER A 27 0.09 9.80 10.68
N GLU A 28 -0.62 10.74 11.30
CA GLU A 28 -2.01 11.03 10.99
C GLU A 28 -2.11 10.75 9.50
N SER A 29 -2.87 9.73 9.11
CA SER A 29 -2.73 9.09 7.80
C SER A 29 -3.25 10.04 6.72
N MET A 30 -2.44 11.06 6.43
CA MET A 30 -2.62 12.07 5.43
C MET A 30 -2.38 11.37 4.11
N CYS A 31 -3.41 10.68 3.65
CA CYS A 31 -3.38 10.11 2.33
C CYS A 31 -3.44 11.25 1.33
N ALA A 32 -2.47 11.27 0.42
CA ALA A 32 -2.49 12.20 -0.68
C ALA A 32 -3.81 12.06 -1.45
N THR A 33 -4.40 13.17 -1.88
CA THR A 33 -5.60 13.19 -2.73
C THR A 33 -5.23 12.89 -4.18
N ILE A 34 -4.51 11.79 -4.39
CA ILE A 34 -4.14 11.29 -5.72
C ILE A 34 -5.18 10.27 -6.19
N TRP A 35 -5.49 10.33 -7.48
CA TRP A 35 -6.38 9.37 -8.13
C TRP A 35 -5.57 8.27 -8.81
N GLN A 36 -5.41 7.16 -8.09
CA GLN A 36 -4.74 5.93 -8.53
C GLN A 36 -5.58 4.74 -8.05
N PRO A 37 -6.70 4.43 -8.73
CA PRO A 37 -7.71 3.55 -8.16
C PRO A 37 -7.15 2.16 -7.88
N VAL A 38 -7.54 1.59 -6.75
CA VAL A 38 -7.21 0.23 -6.36
C VAL A 38 -8.45 -0.55 -5.96
N CYS A 39 -8.42 -1.85 -6.22
CA CYS A 39 -9.46 -2.76 -5.77
C CYS A 39 -8.97 -3.42 -4.50
N ALA A 40 -9.66 -3.12 -3.41
CA ALA A 40 -9.38 -3.69 -2.11
C ALA A 40 -10.48 -4.67 -1.72
N ILE A 41 -10.10 -5.71 -1.00
CA ILE A 41 -10.98 -6.78 -0.53
C ILE A 41 -10.99 -6.81 0.99
N ARG A 42 -12.15 -7.14 1.55
CA ARG A 42 -12.34 -7.38 2.97
C ARG A 42 -13.37 -8.50 3.12
N GLU A 43 -12.96 -9.61 3.73
CA GLU A 43 -13.81 -10.80 3.85
C GLU A 43 -14.34 -11.24 2.47
N GLN A 44 -15.63 -11.04 2.22
CA GLN A 44 -16.34 -11.38 0.98
C GLN A 44 -16.79 -10.16 0.18
N GLN A 45 -16.34 -8.96 0.59
CA GLN A 45 -16.68 -7.70 -0.07
C GLN A 45 -15.44 -7.16 -0.79
N SER A 46 -15.67 -6.58 -1.97
CA SER A 46 -14.66 -5.83 -2.72
C SER A 46 -15.15 -4.41 -2.93
N ARG A 47 -14.25 -3.43 -2.81
CA ARG A 47 -14.55 -2.01 -3.00
C ARG A 47 -13.41 -1.28 -3.67
N THR A 48 -13.77 -0.37 -4.57
CA THR A 48 -12.82 0.53 -5.22
C THR A 48 -12.48 1.69 -4.29
N PHE A 49 -11.18 1.95 -4.12
CA PHE A 49 -10.65 3.10 -3.40
C PHE A 49 -9.89 4.03 -4.35
N ALA A 50 -9.86 5.33 -4.02
CA ALA A 50 -9.18 6.34 -4.84
C ALA A 50 -7.66 6.12 -4.93
N ASN A 51 -7.04 5.57 -3.87
CA ASN A 51 -5.65 5.15 -3.85
C ASN A 51 -5.38 4.09 -2.77
N ALA A 52 -4.19 3.48 -2.82
CA ALA A 52 -3.76 2.44 -1.88
C ALA A 52 -3.70 2.93 -0.43
N CYS A 53 -3.25 4.17 -0.20
CA CYS A 53 -3.23 4.74 1.14
C CYS A 53 -4.63 4.79 1.74
N SER A 54 -5.63 5.30 1.00
CA SER A 54 -7.02 5.36 1.46
C SER A 54 -7.61 3.99 1.74
N ALA A 55 -7.24 2.96 0.96
CA ALA A 55 -7.66 1.59 1.22
C ALA A 55 -7.07 1.04 2.54
N ILE A 56 -5.76 1.21 2.74
CA ILE A 56 -5.05 0.74 3.93
C ILE A 56 -5.52 1.50 5.18
N ALA A 57 -5.70 2.82 5.08
CA ALA A 57 -6.23 3.66 6.15
C ALA A 57 -7.66 3.26 6.54
N ALA A 58 -8.47 2.81 5.57
CA ALA A 58 -9.80 2.25 5.83
C ALA A 58 -9.78 0.79 6.33
N GLY A 59 -8.61 0.17 6.47
CA GLY A 59 -8.45 -1.22 6.95
C GLY A 59 -8.76 -2.29 5.89
N TRP A 60 -8.64 -1.95 4.60
CA TRP A 60 -8.85 -2.89 3.51
C TRP A 60 -7.53 -3.43 2.96
N GLN A 61 -7.54 -4.68 2.48
CA GLN A 61 -6.38 -5.28 1.83
C GLN A 61 -6.44 -5.03 0.33
N VAL A 62 -5.43 -4.39 -0.23
CA VAL A 62 -5.35 -4.14 -1.68
C VAL A 62 -5.07 -5.47 -2.40
N SER A 63 -5.99 -5.88 -3.28
CA SER A 63 -5.86 -7.10 -4.08
C SER A 63 -5.23 -6.83 -5.45
N ARG A 64 -5.67 -5.75 -6.13
CA ARG A 64 -5.15 -5.37 -7.45
C ARG A 64 -5.20 -3.86 -7.68
N ALA A 65 -4.35 -3.38 -8.58
CA ALA A 65 -4.46 -2.04 -9.13
C ALA A 65 -5.67 -1.93 -10.09
N GLY A 66 -6.30 -0.74 -10.13
CA GLY A 66 -7.53 -0.47 -10.87
C GLY A 66 -8.81 -0.68 -10.04
N THR A 67 -9.96 -0.31 -10.58
CA THR A 67 -11.25 -0.46 -9.89
C THR A 67 -11.71 -1.92 -9.83
N CYS A 68 -12.50 -2.30 -8.82
CA CYS A 68 -13.02 -3.66 -8.68
C CYS A 68 -13.94 -4.09 -9.83
N ASP A 69 -14.62 -3.13 -10.45
CA ASP A 69 -15.52 -3.36 -11.60
C ASP A 69 -14.77 -3.54 -12.93
N GLY A 70 -13.43 -3.60 -12.90
CA GLY A 70 -12.63 -3.84 -14.11
C GLY A 70 -12.35 -2.57 -14.91
N GLY A 71 -12.02 -1.48 -14.24
CA GLY A 71 -11.64 -0.19 -14.84
C GLY A 71 -10.32 -0.17 -15.64
N THR A 72 -9.91 -1.30 -16.20
CA THR A 72 -8.94 -1.40 -17.33
C THR A 72 -9.31 -2.50 -18.32
N GLY A 73 -10.58 -2.90 -18.35
CA GLY A 73 -11.09 -3.90 -19.27
C GLY A 73 -12.46 -3.49 -19.74
N ARG A 74 -12.54 -2.44 -20.57
CA ARG A 74 -13.65 -2.41 -21.52
C ARG A 74 -13.56 -3.76 -22.21
N ARG A 75 -14.56 -4.60 -22.01
CA ARG A 75 -14.74 -5.85 -22.73
C ARG A 75 -14.81 -5.48 -24.21
N VAL A 76 -13.66 -5.32 -24.85
CA VAL A 76 -13.58 -5.09 -26.29
C VAL A 76 -13.80 -6.46 -26.88
N SER A 77 -15.06 -6.76 -27.15
CA SER A 77 -15.44 -7.87 -28.00
C SER A 77 -14.87 -7.59 -29.39
N VAL A 78 -13.73 -8.21 -29.69
CA VAL A 78 -13.22 -8.31 -31.06
C VAL A 78 -14.00 -9.45 -31.69
N CYS A 79 -14.82 -9.14 -32.69
CA CYS A 79 -15.60 -10.13 -33.41
C CYS A 79 -14.94 -10.36 -34.78
N LEU A 80 -14.46 -11.58 -35.01
CA LEU A 80 -14.00 -12.07 -36.30
C LEU A 80 -15.04 -13.08 -36.79
N GLY A 81 -16.14 -12.58 -37.36
CA GLY A 81 -17.31 -13.41 -37.71
C GLY A 81 -18.35 -13.50 -36.59
N GLU A 82 -19.00 -14.67 -36.44
CA GLU A 82 -20.18 -14.86 -35.58
C GLU A 82 -19.86 -15.22 -34.11
N GLU A 83 -18.58 -15.37 -33.78
CA GLU A 83 -18.12 -15.72 -32.44
C GLU A 83 -17.33 -14.57 -31.82
N CYS A 84 -17.94 -13.83 -30.90
CA CYS A 84 -17.23 -12.81 -30.12
C CYS A 84 -16.55 -13.47 -28.91
N ARG A 85 -15.22 -13.61 -28.93
CA ARG A 85 -14.45 -14.15 -27.80
C ARG A 85 -14.11 -13.04 -26.81
N GLN A 86 -14.52 -13.22 -25.55
CA GLN A 86 -14.19 -12.30 -24.47
C GLN A 86 -12.69 -12.38 -24.16
N SER A 87 -11.88 -11.41 -24.60
CA SER A 87 -10.47 -11.34 -24.23
C SER A 87 -10.31 -10.64 -22.88
N ASN A 88 -9.71 -11.34 -21.90
CA ASN A 88 -9.33 -10.79 -20.60
C ASN A 88 -7.88 -10.28 -20.61
N ALA A 89 -7.43 -9.70 -21.74
CA ALA A 89 -6.05 -9.22 -21.86
C ALA A 89 -5.85 -7.98 -20.98
N PHE A 90 -5.34 -8.19 -19.76
CA PHE A 90 -4.88 -7.13 -18.87
C PHE A 90 -3.63 -6.49 -19.49
N MET A 91 -3.74 -5.26 -19.99
CA MET A 91 -2.57 -4.45 -20.34
C MET A 91 -2.10 -3.71 -19.08
N PRO A 92 -0.89 -3.98 -18.55
CA PRO A 92 -0.32 -3.17 -17.49
C PRO A 92 0.00 -1.76 -18.01
N VAL A 93 -0.28 -0.75 -17.19
CA VAL A 93 0.14 0.64 -17.46
C VAL A 93 1.66 0.69 -17.51
N PRO A 94 2.29 1.29 -18.54
CA PRO A 94 3.74 1.47 -18.55
C PRO A 94 4.12 2.48 -17.46
N LEU A 95 4.99 2.08 -16.54
CA LEU A 95 5.71 2.99 -15.66
C LEU A 95 6.65 3.83 -16.53
N ARG A 96 6.47 5.16 -16.53
CA ARG A 96 7.40 6.10 -17.16
C ARG A 96 8.64 6.29 -16.31
#